data_AF-A0A358GHK8-F1
#
_entry.id   AF-A0A358GHK8-F1
#
_cell.length_a   1.000
_cell.length_b   1.000
_cell.length_c   1.000
_cell.angle_alpha   90.00
_cell.angle_beta   90.00
_cell.angle_gamma   90.00
#
_symmetry.space_group_name_H-M   'P 1'
#
loop_
_entity.id
_entity.type
_entity.pdbx_description
1 polymer ?
#
loop_
_entity_poly.entity_id
_entity_poly.type
_entity_poly.pdbx_seq_one_letter_code
_entity_poly.pdbx_strand_id
1 'polypeptide(L)'
;MLNTSTYSGHKLQPGELAGKVFTSLTSSSIISASKLDMPYLNKSLRTSTYSEVPGYREYKVALVIAPNYDYHWYRQDADGGWSHKRGLTAIDFRDASGNSIRNPQTADRNYGNGLNYSTWGGWYIIKY
;
A
#
# COMPACT_ATOMS: atom_id res chain seq x y z
N MET A 1 16.86 -19.96 6.10
CA MET A 1 16.75 -19.61 4.67
C MET A 1 15.27 -19.42 4.38
N LEU A 2 14.82 -18.18 4.18
CA LEU A 2 13.44 -17.94 3.77
C LEU A 2 13.39 -18.05 2.25
N ASN A 3 12.72 -19.09 1.79
CA ASN A 3 12.45 -19.38 0.40
C ASN A 3 11.41 -18.36 -0.09
N THR A 4 11.86 -17.16 -0.45
CA THR A 4 11.02 -16.21 -1.16
C THR A 4 10.76 -16.83 -2.53
N SER A 5 9.53 -17.27 -2.75
CA SER A 5 9.07 -17.85 -4.01
C SER A 5 9.47 -16.93 -5.18
N THR A 6 10.48 -17.34 -5.95
CA THR A 6 10.97 -16.65 -7.15
C THR A 6 10.09 -16.91 -8.37
N TYR A 7 8.85 -17.34 -8.17
CA TYR A 7 7.89 -17.49 -9.26
C TYR A 7 7.52 -16.12 -9.83
N SER A 8 7.75 -15.95 -11.14
CA SER A 8 7.21 -14.86 -11.93
C SER A 8 5.72 -14.69 -11.63
N GLY A 9 5.34 -13.59 -10.95
CA GLY A 9 3.96 -13.28 -10.58
C GLY A 9 3.66 -13.31 -9.07
N HIS A 10 4.59 -13.73 -8.23
CA HIS A 10 4.40 -13.69 -6.77
C HIS A 10 4.39 -12.24 -6.24
N LYS A 11 3.33 -11.88 -5.51
CA LYS A 11 3.17 -10.57 -4.88
C LYS A 11 3.43 -10.71 -3.39
N LEU A 12 4.55 -10.17 -2.93
CA LEU A 12 4.94 -10.20 -1.53
C LEU A 12 3.79 -9.72 -0.63
N GLN A 13 3.39 -10.57 0.32
CA GLN A 13 2.37 -10.24 1.30
C GLN A 13 2.99 -9.60 2.55
N PRO A 14 2.32 -8.63 3.21
CA PRO A 14 2.78 -8.09 4.47
C PRO A 14 3.04 -9.17 5.52
N GLY A 15 4.27 -9.20 6.02
CA GLY A 15 4.75 -10.14 7.02
C GLY A 15 5.39 -11.40 6.46
N GLU A 16 5.42 -11.58 5.14
CA GLU A 16 5.94 -12.80 4.52
C GLU A 16 7.45 -12.96 4.70
N LEU A 17 8.22 -11.86 4.59
CA LEU A 17 9.68 -11.88 4.83
C LEU A 17 10.00 -12.13 6.31
N ALA A 18 9.14 -11.70 7.22
CA ALA A 18 9.30 -11.96 8.63
C ALA A 18 8.73 -13.32 9.09
N GLY A 19 8.08 -14.07 8.20
CA GLY A 19 7.35 -15.30 8.53
C GLY A 19 6.14 -15.08 9.44
N LYS A 20 5.57 -13.86 9.45
CA LYS A 20 4.43 -13.43 10.27
C LYS A 20 3.42 -12.65 9.44
N VAL A 21 2.82 -13.31 8.46
CA VAL A 21 1.80 -12.73 7.58
C VAL A 21 0.63 -12.18 8.40
N PHE A 22 0.06 -11.05 7.97
CA PHE A 22 -1.11 -10.44 8.62
C PHE A 22 -2.27 -11.45 8.74
N THR A 23 -3.02 -11.37 9.84
CA THR A 23 -4.07 -12.35 10.18
C THR A 23 -5.49 -11.84 9.99
N SER A 24 -5.64 -10.53 9.73
CA SER A 24 -6.94 -9.90 9.46
C SER A 24 -6.79 -8.74 8.49
N LEU A 25 -7.79 -8.48 7.66
CA LEU A 25 -7.85 -7.31 6.78
C LEU A 25 -8.19 -6.04 7.58
N THR A 26 -7.29 -5.66 8.47
CA THR A 26 -7.36 -4.43 9.27
C THR A 26 -6.07 -3.65 9.11
N SER A 27 -6.14 -2.32 9.20
CA SER A 27 -4.97 -1.44 9.06
C SER A 27 -3.90 -1.82 10.07
N SER A 28 -4.28 -2.05 11.32
CA SER A 28 -3.37 -2.45 12.39
C SER A 28 -2.65 -3.76 12.11
N SER A 29 -3.36 -4.79 11.62
CA SER A 29 -2.76 -6.09 11.31
C SER A 29 -1.81 -6.00 10.11
N ILE A 30 -2.24 -5.35 9.03
CA ILE A 30 -1.44 -5.17 7.81
C ILE A 30 -0.18 -4.35 8.09
N ILE A 31 -0.29 -3.26 8.84
CA ILE A 31 0.87 -2.41 9.18
C ILE A 31 1.81 -3.09 10.14
N SER A 32 1.30 -3.83 11.13
CA SER A 32 2.17 -4.59 12.04
C SER A 32 2.99 -5.62 11.27
N ALA A 33 2.36 -6.37 10.36
CA ALA A 33 3.04 -7.33 9.49
C ALA A 33 4.02 -6.64 8.52
N SER A 34 3.60 -5.55 7.86
CA SER A 34 4.47 -4.77 6.96
C SER A 34 5.72 -4.25 7.68
N LYS A 35 5.59 -3.77 8.92
CA LYS A 35 6.73 -3.28 9.73
C LYS A 35 7.73 -4.39 10.04
N LEU A 36 7.26 -5.62 10.25
CA LEU A 36 8.15 -6.77 10.52
C LEU A 36 9.01 -7.13 9.30
N ASP A 37 8.52 -6.87 8.08
CA ASP A 37 9.28 -7.12 6.85
C ASP A 37 10.36 -6.06 6.57
N MET A 38 10.20 -4.84 7.10
CA MET A 38 11.05 -3.70 6.76
C MET A 38 12.56 -3.94 6.96
N PRO A 39 13.05 -4.59 8.04
CA PRO A 39 14.46 -4.91 8.21
C PRO A 39 15.03 -5.81 7.11
N TYR A 40 14.24 -6.75 6.59
CA TYR A 40 14.63 -7.64 5.49
C TYR A 40 14.74 -6.92 4.14
N LEU A 41 14.09 -5.75 4.03
CA LEU A 41 14.13 -4.89 2.87
C LEU A 41 15.16 -3.76 2.99
N ASN A 42 15.88 -3.66 4.12
CA ASN A 42 16.70 -2.51 4.50
C ASN A 42 15.91 -1.19 4.42
N LYS A 43 14.67 -1.20 4.94
CA LYS A 43 13.75 -0.07 4.95
C LYS A 43 13.20 0.18 6.35
N SER A 44 12.44 1.25 6.52
CA SER A 44 11.58 1.45 7.69
C SER A 44 10.23 2.02 7.28
N LEU A 45 9.19 1.76 8.08
CA LEU A 45 7.84 2.25 7.87
C LEU A 45 7.33 2.94 9.13
N ARG A 46 6.87 4.19 8.97
CA ARG A 46 6.27 4.99 10.05
C ARG A 46 4.93 5.57 9.61
N THR A 47 4.09 5.89 10.58
CA THR A 47 2.85 6.65 10.35
C THR A 47 3.19 8.05 9.86
N SER A 48 2.28 8.62 9.08
CA SER A 48 2.37 9.97 8.51
C SER A 48 0.99 10.63 8.51
N THR A 49 0.90 11.82 7.93
CA THR A 49 -0.35 12.56 7.72
C THR A 49 -0.49 12.96 6.25
N TYR A 50 -1.65 13.50 5.89
CA TYR A 50 -1.86 14.03 4.54
C TYR A 50 -0.83 15.12 4.17
N SER A 51 -0.56 16.06 5.08
CA SER A 51 0.29 17.23 4.83
C SER A 51 1.79 17.01 4.98
N GLU A 52 2.23 15.94 5.64
CA GLU A 52 3.65 15.70 5.87
C GLU A 52 4.40 15.41 4.56
N VAL A 53 5.44 16.15 4.22
CA VAL A 53 6.21 15.88 2.98
C VAL A 53 7.33 14.87 3.28
N PRO A 54 7.50 13.80 2.47
CA PRO A 54 8.62 12.87 2.62
C PRO A 54 9.97 13.58 2.56
N GLY A 55 10.89 13.21 3.45
CA GLY A 55 12.24 13.75 3.47
C GLY A 55 13.21 13.04 2.51
N TYR A 56 14.50 13.19 2.80
CA TYR A 56 15.56 12.52 2.04
C TYR A 56 15.44 10.99 2.13
N ARG A 57 15.43 10.34 0.96
CA ARG A 57 15.25 8.88 0.81
C ARG A 57 13.97 8.36 1.48
N GLU A 58 12.92 9.16 1.39
CA GLU A 58 11.59 8.77 1.84
C GLU A 58 10.60 8.86 0.68
N TYR A 59 9.55 8.05 0.73
CA TYR A 59 8.36 8.23 -0.11
C TYR A 59 7.11 7.95 0.72
N LYS A 60 6.01 8.61 0.34
CA LYS A 60 4.71 8.44 1.01
C LYS A 60 3.91 7.34 0.33
N VAL A 61 3.21 6.56 1.14
CA VAL A 61 2.20 5.60 0.71
C VAL A 61 0.91 5.78 1.51
N ALA A 62 -0.20 5.32 0.94
CA ALA A 62 -1.50 5.30 1.60
C ALA A 62 -2.07 3.89 1.55
N LEU A 63 -2.51 3.38 2.70
CA LEU A 63 -3.20 2.10 2.80
C LEU A 63 -4.71 2.32 2.68
N VAL A 64 -5.39 1.47 1.93
CA VAL A 64 -6.84 1.38 1.87
C VAL A 64 -7.27 -0.07 1.95
N ILE A 65 -8.48 -0.34 2.45
CA ILE A 65 -8.97 -1.69 2.66
C ILE A 65 -10.35 -1.83 2.02
N ALA A 66 -10.52 -2.89 1.25
CA ALA A 66 -11.82 -3.39 0.80
C ALA A 66 -12.27 -4.44 1.82
N PRO A 67 -13.26 -4.12 2.68
CA PRO A 67 -13.66 -5.02 3.77
C PRO A 67 -13.96 -6.43 3.26
N ASN A 68 -13.38 -7.43 3.92
CA ASN A 68 -13.53 -8.86 3.61
C ASN A 68 -13.02 -9.31 2.23
N TYR A 69 -12.35 -8.45 1.47
CA TYR A 69 -11.93 -8.77 0.11
C TYR A 69 -10.43 -8.57 -0.11
N ASP A 70 -9.92 -7.37 0.14
CA ASP A 70 -8.54 -7.00 -0.25
C ASP A 70 -8.00 -5.80 0.54
N TYR A 71 -6.70 -5.56 0.43
CA TYR A 71 -6.05 -4.30 0.81
C TYR A 71 -5.27 -3.74 -0.38
N HIS A 72 -5.07 -2.43 -0.40
CA HIS A 72 -4.38 -1.81 -1.51
C HIS A 72 -3.54 -0.61 -1.09
N TRP A 73 -2.46 -0.38 -1.83
CA TRP A 73 -1.50 0.68 -1.57
C TRP A 73 -1.46 1.68 -2.72
N TYR A 74 -1.52 2.96 -2.38
CA TYR A 74 -1.14 4.05 -3.27
C TYR A 74 0.26 4.54 -2.90
N ARG A 75 0.99 5.07 -3.88
CA ARG A 75 2.28 5.75 -3.68
C ARG A 75 2.17 7.17 -4.19
N GLN A 76 2.72 8.12 -3.43
CA GLN A 76 2.82 9.50 -3.88
C GLN A 76 3.95 9.63 -4.90
N ASP A 77 3.66 10.30 -6.01
CA ASP A 77 4.62 10.58 -7.08
C ASP A 77 5.32 11.93 -6.85
N ALA A 78 6.39 12.18 -7.60
CA ALA A 78 7.24 13.36 -7.42
C ALA A 78 6.51 14.69 -7.73
N ASP A 79 5.44 14.64 -8.52
CA ASP A 79 4.59 15.78 -8.86
C ASP A 79 3.47 16.03 -7.84
N GLY A 80 3.47 15.28 -6.73
CA GLY A 80 2.45 15.34 -5.68
C GLY A 80 1.16 14.60 -6.02
N GLY A 81 1.04 14.03 -7.22
CA GLY A 81 0.00 13.07 -7.59
C GLY A 81 0.20 11.72 -6.91
N TRP A 82 -0.68 10.78 -7.23
CA TRP A 82 -0.64 9.43 -6.67
C TRP A 82 -0.83 8.38 -7.76
N SER A 83 -0.02 7.34 -7.68
CA SER A 83 -0.11 6.18 -8.55
C SER A 83 -0.41 4.92 -7.76
N HIS A 84 -0.92 3.92 -8.47
CA HIS A 84 -1.18 2.61 -7.93
C HIS A 84 -1.09 1.53 -9.02
N LYS A 85 -0.99 0.26 -8.59
CA LYS A 85 -0.97 -0.89 -9.49
C LYS A 85 -1.95 -1.94 -9.02
N ARG A 86 -3.03 -2.17 -9.76
CA ARG A 86 -4.05 -3.15 -9.42
C ARG A 86 -3.62 -4.53 -9.86
N GLY A 87 -3.04 -5.29 -8.94
CA GLY A 87 -2.59 -6.65 -9.22
C GLY A 87 -1.55 -6.73 -10.34
N LEU A 88 -1.90 -7.31 -11.49
CA LEU A 88 -1.01 -7.50 -12.64
C LEU A 88 -1.17 -6.42 -13.73
N THR A 89 -2.03 -5.42 -13.52
CA THR A 89 -2.21 -4.32 -14.49
C THR A 89 -0.97 -3.43 -14.57
N ALA A 90 -0.92 -2.54 -15.55
CA ALA A 90 0.03 -1.44 -15.56
C ALA A 90 -0.18 -0.52 -14.34
N ILE A 91 0.82 0.32 -14.06
CA ILE A 91 0.70 1.43 -13.13
C ILE A 91 -0.34 2.40 -13.69
N ASP A 92 -1.22 2.88 -12.82
CA ASP A 92 -2.28 3.83 -13.14
C ASP A 92 -2.21 5.01 -12.16
N PHE A 93 -2.70 6.16 -12.61
CA PHE A 93 -2.79 7.42 -11.85
C PHE A 93 -4.23 7.91 -11.74
N ARG A 94 -5.18 7.11 -12.25
CA ARG A 94 -6.61 7.40 -12.24
C ARG A 94 -7.33 6.59 -11.17
N ASP A 95 -8.34 7.20 -10.57
CA ASP A 95 -9.25 6.56 -9.62
C ASP A 95 -10.30 5.70 -10.35
N ALA A 96 -11.20 5.06 -9.62
CA ALA A 96 -12.20 4.16 -10.20
C ALA A 96 -13.20 4.86 -11.14
N SER A 97 -13.34 6.18 -11.02
CA SER A 97 -14.14 7.04 -11.90
C SER A 97 -13.33 7.63 -13.08
N GLY A 98 -12.03 7.30 -13.19
CA GLY A 98 -11.16 7.76 -14.27
C GLY A 98 -10.50 9.13 -14.03
N ASN A 99 -10.63 9.70 -12.83
CA ASN A 99 -10.07 11.00 -12.47
C ASN A 99 -8.64 10.87 -11.93
N SER A 100 -7.78 11.86 -12.17
CA SER A 100 -6.42 11.86 -11.59
C SER A 100 -6.46 11.89 -10.06
N ILE A 101 -5.68 11.01 -9.42
CA ILE A 101 -5.66 10.88 -7.96
C ILE A 101 -4.78 11.99 -7.36
N ARG A 102 -5.41 12.93 -6.66
CA ARG A 102 -4.72 13.97 -5.85
C ARG A 102 -4.69 13.64 -4.36
N ASN A 103 -5.70 12.93 -3.88
CA ASN A 103 -5.80 12.49 -2.50
C ASN A 103 -6.48 11.10 -2.47
N PRO A 104 -5.73 10.03 -2.18
CA PRO A 104 -6.28 8.67 -2.08
C PRO A 104 -7.42 8.51 -1.06
N GLN A 105 -7.47 9.34 -0.01
CA GLN A 105 -8.51 9.26 1.01
C GLN A 105 -9.88 9.66 0.45
N THR A 106 -9.92 10.61 -0.47
CA THR A 106 -11.17 11.16 -1.05
C THR A 106 -11.42 10.74 -2.50
N ALA A 107 -10.46 10.06 -3.15
CA ALA A 107 -10.63 9.53 -4.50
C ALA A 107 -11.68 8.40 -4.55
N ASP A 108 -12.26 8.18 -5.72
CA ASP A 108 -13.14 7.02 -5.92
C ASP A 108 -12.34 5.72 -5.93
N ARG A 109 -12.64 4.84 -4.97
CA ARG A 109 -11.92 3.59 -4.77
C ARG A 109 -12.82 2.37 -4.99
N ASN A 110 -13.97 2.55 -5.63
CA ASN A 110 -14.90 1.47 -5.93
C ASN A 110 -14.68 0.91 -7.34
N TYR A 111 -13.82 -0.09 -7.47
CA TYR A 111 -13.51 -0.73 -8.75
C TYR A 111 -14.48 -1.87 -9.12
N GLY A 112 -15.59 -2.04 -8.39
CA GLY A 112 -16.57 -3.11 -8.59
C GLY A 112 -16.08 -4.48 -8.12
N ASN A 113 -16.95 -5.51 -8.24
CA ASN A 113 -16.62 -6.91 -7.94
C ASN A 113 -16.01 -7.16 -6.54
N GLY A 114 -16.43 -6.41 -5.52
CA GLY A 114 -15.89 -6.50 -4.16
C GLY A 114 -14.63 -5.66 -3.89
N LEU A 115 -14.01 -5.11 -4.94
CA LEU A 115 -12.85 -4.20 -4.86
C LEU A 115 -13.29 -2.76 -4.55
N ASN A 116 -14.11 -2.60 -3.51
CA ASN A 116 -14.48 -1.31 -2.97
C ASN A 116 -13.64 -1.01 -1.74
N TYR A 117 -12.55 -0.27 -1.92
CA TYR A 117 -11.62 0.06 -0.83
C TYR A 117 -12.15 1.22 0.04
N SER A 118 -13.31 1.01 0.66
CA SER A 118 -14.06 2.01 1.42
C SER A 118 -13.44 2.35 2.77
N THR A 119 -12.63 1.45 3.35
CA THR A 119 -11.97 1.70 4.64
C THR A 119 -10.64 2.41 4.44
N TRP A 120 -10.47 3.55 5.11
CA TRP A 120 -9.20 4.28 5.13
C TRP A 120 -8.19 3.61 6.05
N GLY A 121 -7.02 3.26 5.50
CA GLY A 121 -5.98 2.54 6.22
C GLY A 121 -4.98 3.44 6.92
N GLY A 122 -4.67 4.60 6.34
CA GLY A 122 -3.74 5.58 6.90
C GLY A 122 -2.68 6.05 5.91
N TRP A 123 -1.94 7.09 6.31
CA TRP A 123 -0.77 7.59 5.61
C TRP A 123 0.50 7.04 6.26
N TYR A 124 1.47 6.65 5.44
CA TYR A 124 2.74 6.13 5.93
C TYR A 124 3.89 6.65 5.09
N ILE A 125 5.05 6.75 5.72
CA ILE A 125 6.31 7.05 5.05
C ILE A 125 7.21 5.82 5.12
N ILE A 126 7.79 5.49 3.97
CA ILE A 126 8.82 4.47 3.85
C ILE A 126 10.16 5.14 3.61
N LYS A 127 11.16 4.81 4.44
CA LYS A 127 12.55 5.20 4.25
C LYS A 127 13.33 4.07 3.60
N TYR A 128 14.21 4.39 2.65
CA TYR A 128 15.00 3.42 1.87
C TYR A 128 16.48 3.78 1.73
#